data_AF-Q54J04-F1
#
_entry.id   AF-Q54J04-F1
#
_cell.length_a   1.000
_cell.length_b   1.000
_cell.length_c   1.000
_cell.angle_alpha   90.00
_cell.angle_beta   90.00
_cell.angle_gamma   90.00
#
_symmetry.space_group_name_H-M   'P 1'
#
loop_
_entity.id
_entity.type
_entity.pdbx_description
1 polymer ?
#
loop_
_entity_poly.entity_id
_entity_poly.type
_entity_poly.pdbx_seq_one_letter_code
_entity_poly.pdbx_strand_id
1 'polypeptide(L)'
;MEVMEIDKKINKCEELFWKVIRNKYLFNYIFQVLETMPIEFDSVSKYYIGNRIKFKNIKNLDWMVKHGQWEILRDKLISSQYICINLEMISPFLMKCKDESILELMFEKKITELRQINIIDSCVSSANEISINFFLSKLENNPHLLKTSLPIYQSTIRNSITNSTPKVFENLIKTQPILDESLKENCIQYALLNKNHKVEMIKSVKKYLEII
;
A
#
# COMPACT_ATOMS: atom_id res chain seq x y z
N MET A 1 14.58 38.49 11.65
CA MET A 1 13.40 39.31 11.27
C MET A 1 12.55 38.60 10.23
N GLU A 2 13.14 38.04 9.18
CA GLU A 2 12.44 37.36 8.07
C GLU A 2 11.52 36.19 8.52
N VAL A 3 11.97 35.34 9.45
CA VAL A 3 11.14 34.22 9.98
C VAL A 3 9.85 34.73 10.64
N MET A 4 9.94 35.83 11.42
CA MET A 4 8.76 36.39 12.10
C MET A 4 7.74 37.01 11.13
N GLU A 5 8.18 37.50 9.98
CA GLU A 5 7.28 38.03 8.95
C GLU A 5 6.57 36.91 8.19
N ILE A 6 7.27 35.80 7.92
CA ILE A 6 6.70 34.59 7.32
C ILE A 6 5.62 34.01 8.23
N ASP A 7 5.90 33.85 9.53
CA ASP A 7 4.93 33.31 10.50
C ASP A 7 3.67 34.20 10.60
N LYS A 8 3.84 35.53 10.65
CA LYS A 8 2.72 36.46 10.63
C LYS A 8 1.89 36.38 9.35
N LYS A 9 2.53 36.16 8.20
CA LYS A 9 1.83 36.01 6.91
C LYS A 9 1.06 34.70 6.84
N ILE A 10 1.65 33.59 7.30
CA ILE A 10 0.99 32.28 7.37
C ILE A 10 -0.26 32.37 8.25
N ASN A 11 -0.15 32.96 9.44
CA ASN A 11 -1.29 33.13 10.35
C ASN A 11 -2.42 33.95 9.72
N LYS A 12 -2.11 35.03 9.00
CA LYS A 12 -3.13 35.83 8.28
C LYS A 12 -3.80 35.03 7.17
N CYS A 13 -3.05 34.24 6.41
CA CYS A 13 -3.60 33.38 5.37
C CYS A 13 -4.51 32.29 5.96
N GLU A 14 -4.12 31.70 7.09
CA GLU A 14 -4.93 30.71 7.81
C GLU A 14 -6.23 31.32 8.35
N GLU A 15 -6.18 32.49 8.99
CA GLU A 15 -7.38 33.20 9.43
C GLU A 15 -8.33 33.50 8.27
N LEU A 16 -7.78 33.95 7.13
CA LEU A 16 -8.58 34.23 5.92
C LEU A 16 -9.19 32.94 5.37
N PHE A 17 -8.41 31.86 5.31
CA PHE A 17 -8.88 30.55 4.87
C PHE A 17 -10.09 30.09 5.70
N TRP A 18 -9.99 30.14 7.03
CA TRP A 18 -11.10 29.74 7.91
C TRP A 18 -12.30 30.67 7.80
N LYS A 19 -12.11 31.99 7.60
CA LYS A 19 -13.21 32.94 7.35
C LYS A 19 -13.96 32.60 6.06
N VAL A 20 -13.25 32.24 5.00
CA VAL A 20 -13.84 31.88 3.70
C VAL A 20 -14.55 30.54 3.78
N ILE A 21 -13.91 29.51 4.32
CA ILE A 21 -14.46 28.15 4.39
C ILE A 21 -15.69 28.06 5.30
N ARG A 22 -15.73 28.80 6.40
CA ARG A 22 -16.89 28.83 7.30
C ARG A 22 -18.08 29.61 6.72
N ASN A 23 -17.83 30.51 5.77
CA ASN A 23 -18.91 31.23 5.10
C ASN A 23 -19.53 30.34 4.01
N LYS A 24 -20.70 29.76 4.31
CA LYS A 24 -21.43 28.85 3.40
C LYS A 24 -21.67 29.44 2.01
N TYR A 25 -21.93 30.74 1.91
CA TYR A 25 -22.13 31.41 0.62
C TYR A 25 -20.82 31.44 -0.19
N LEU A 26 -19.74 31.94 0.39
CA LEU A 26 -18.43 31.99 -0.29
C LEU A 26 -17.92 30.61 -0.64
N PHE A 27 -18.07 29.64 0.26
CA PHE A 27 -17.72 28.25 0.02
C PHE A 27 -18.45 27.71 -1.21
N ASN A 28 -19.79 27.79 -1.24
CA ASN A 28 -20.57 27.30 -2.38
C ASN A 28 -20.22 28.05 -3.68
N TYR A 29 -20.03 29.36 -3.61
CA TYR A 29 -19.66 30.17 -4.77
C TYR A 29 -18.30 29.77 -5.35
N ILE A 30 -17.29 29.59 -4.50
CA ILE A 30 -15.95 29.16 -4.93
C ILE A 30 -16.03 27.79 -5.63
N PHE A 31 -16.73 26.82 -5.04
CA PHE A 31 -16.88 25.51 -5.66
C PHE A 31 -17.70 25.56 -6.96
N GLN A 32 -18.72 26.41 -7.05
CA GLN A 32 -19.46 26.62 -8.29
C GLN A 32 -18.57 27.20 -9.40
N VAL A 33 -17.72 28.17 -9.07
CA VAL A 33 -16.75 28.74 -10.02
C VAL A 33 -15.73 27.68 -10.43
N LEU A 34 -15.18 26.92 -9.48
CA LEU A 34 -14.23 25.84 -9.79
C LEU A 34 -14.85 24.73 -10.64
N GLU A 35 -16.13 24.39 -10.43
CA GLU A 35 -16.83 23.41 -11.25
C GLU A 35 -17.03 23.90 -12.69
N THR A 36 -17.32 25.19 -12.88
CA THR A 36 -17.66 25.79 -14.19
C THR A 36 -16.49 26.39 -14.95
N MET A 37 -15.36 26.64 -14.28
CA MET A 37 -14.15 27.23 -14.89
C MET A 37 -13.68 26.38 -16.07
N PRO A 38 -13.52 26.91 -17.29
CA PRO A 38 -13.01 26.13 -18.40
C PRO A 38 -11.59 25.62 -18.08
N ILE A 39 -11.27 24.39 -18.47
CA ILE A 39 -9.89 23.90 -18.46
C ILE A 39 -9.35 24.10 -19.86
N GLU A 40 -8.32 24.94 -19.96
CA GLU A 40 -7.59 25.12 -21.20
C GLU A 40 -6.57 23.97 -21.33
N PHE A 41 -6.57 23.31 -22.48
CA PHE A 41 -5.64 22.25 -22.80
C PHE A 41 -4.80 22.66 -24.00
N ASP A 42 -3.47 22.52 -23.90
CA ASP A 42 -2.56 22.84 -25.01
C ASP A 42 -2.75 21.91 -26.23
N SER A 43 -3.36 20.74 -26.02
CA SER A 43 -3.57 19.74 -27.06
C SER A 43 -4.92 19.03 -26.92
N VAL A 44 -5.52 18.69 -28.07
CA VAL A 44 -6.76 17.92 -28.14
C VAL A 44 -6.62 16.55 -27.47
N SER A 45 -5.42 15.96 -27.47
CA SER A 45 -5.15 14.68 -26.79
C SER A 45 -5.31 14.72 -25.27
N LYS A 46 -5.21 15.91 -24.64
CA LYS A 46 -5.48 16.09 -23.21
C LYS A 46 -6.96 16.30 -22.93
N TYR A 47 -7.79 16.55 -23.94
CA TYR A 47 -9.22 16.78 -23.78
C TYR A 47 -9.94 15.46 -23.47
N TYR A 48 -10.30 15.26 -22.20
CA TYR A 48 -11.03 14.09 -21.74
C TYR A 48 -12.13 14.53 -20.76
N ILE A 49 -13.34 14.01 -20.93
CA ILE A 49 -14.53 14.36 -20.13
C ILE A 49 -14.29 14.08 -18.62
N GLY A 50 -13.38 13.16 -18.28
CA GLY A 50 -13.04 12.82 -16.90
C GLY A 50 -11.89 13.60 -16.27
N ASN A 51 -11.40 14.69 -16.87
CA ASN A 51 -10.31 15.49 -16.28
C ASN A 51 -10.71 16.14 -14.94
N ARG A 52 -12.01 16.34 -14.69
CA ARG A 52 -12.54 16.70 -13.37
C ARG A 52 -13.45 15.60 -12.87
N ILE A 53 -13.14 15.10 -11.69
CA ILE A 53 -13.94 14.11 -10.99
C ILE A 53 -14.33 14.73 -9.66
N LYS A 54 -15.64 14.78 -9.37
CA LYS A 54 -16.11 15.20 -8.05
C LYS A 54 -15.51 14.26 -7.00
N PHE A 55 -15.03 14.79 -5.88
CA PHE A 55 -14.39 14.02 -4.80
C PHE A 55 -15.22 12.79 -4.36
N LYS A 56 -16.55 12.95 -4.26
CA LYS A 56 -17.50 11.87 -3.92
C LYS A 56 -17.54 10.71 -4.92
N ASN A 57 -17.13 10.95 -6.16
CA ASN A 57 -17.11 9.97 -7.24
C ASN A 57 -15.75 9.26 -7.36
N ILE A 58 -14.71 9.75 -6.68
CA ILE A 58 -13.42 9.05 -6.57
C ILE A 58 -13.63 7.86 -5.63
N LYS A 59 -13.86 6.69 -6.21
CA LYS A 59 -14.14 5.45 -5.45
C LYS A 59 -13.15 4.33 -5.77
N ASN A 60 -12.42 4.44 -6.87
CA ASN A 60 -11.59 3.36 -7.38
C ASN A 60 -10.21 3.35 -6.70
N LEU A 61 -9.83 2.24 -6.06
CA LEU A 61 -8.53 2.08 -5.41
C LEU A 61 -7.36 2.20 -6.40
N ASP A 62 -7.46 1.59 -7.58
CA ASP A 62 -6.42 1.68 -8.63
C ASP A 62 -6.13 3.14 -8.98
N TRP A 63 -7.19 3.94 -9.15
CA TRP A 63 -7.03 5.35 -9.51
C TRP A 63 -6.29 6.12 -8.43
N MET A 64 -6.65 5.93 -7.15
CA MET A 64 -5.99 6.62 -6.03
C MET A 64 -4.52 6.19 -5.92
N VAL A 65 -4.22 4.91 -6.08
CA VAL A 65 -2.86 4.35 -6.02
C VAL A 65 -2.01 4.80 -7.22
N LYS A 66 -2.55 4.80 -8.43
CA LYS A 66 -1.85 5.23 -9.66
C LYS A 66 -1.43 6.69 -9.58
N HIS A 67 -2.26 7.55 -8.98
CA HIS A 67 -2.00 8.99 -8.87
C HIS A 67 -1.39 9.40 -7.52
N GLY A 68 -0.99 8.44 -6.68
CA GLY A 68 -0.39 8.71 -5.37
C GLY A 68 -1.28 9.51 -4.42
N GLN A 69 -2.60 9.41 -4.57
CA GLN A 69 -3.59 10.16 -3.78
C GLN A 69 -3.87 9.46 -2.44
N TRP A 70 -2.81 9.28 -1.66
CA TRP A 70 -2.82 8.55 -0.40
C TRP A 70 -3.70 9.22 0.67
N GLU A 71 -3.70 10.54 0.72
CA GLU A 71 -4.55 11.29 1.67
C GLU A 71 -6.04 11.17 1.34
N ILE A 72 -6.41 11.07 0.06
CA ILE A 72 -7.79 10.80 -0.35
C ILE A 72 -8.20 9.39 0.09
N LEU A 73 -7.30 8.41 -0.09
CA LEU A 73 -7.54 7.05 0.36
C LEU A 73 -7.69 7.00 1.89
N ARG A 74 -6.81 7.67 2.63
CA ARG A 74 -6.86 7.81 4.09
C ARG A 74 -8.20 8.38 4.54
N ASP A 75 -8.62 9.53 4.00
CA ASP A 75 -9.90 10.16 4.31
C ASP A 75 -11.08 9.21 4.08
N LYS A 76 -11.09 8.50 2.95
CA LYS A 76 -12.16 7.55 2.61
C LYS A 76 -12.20 6.34 3.54
N LEU A 77 -11.06 5.84 3.97
CA LEU A 77 -10.98 4.75 4.94
C LEU A 77 -11.45 5.20 6.32
N ILE A 78 -11.01 6.37 6.80
CA ILE A 78 -11.41 6.95 8.09
C ILE A 78 -12.93 7.19 8.11
N SER A 79 -13.45 7.83 7.06
CA SER A 79 -14.88 8.13 6.92
C SER A 79 -15.73 6.92 6.53
N SER A 80 -15.14 5.72 6.41
CA SER A 80 -15.82 4.48 6.01
C SER A 80 -16.62 4.63 4.70
N GLN A 81 -16.15 5.49 3.79
CA GLN A 81 -16.74 5.66 2.47
C GLN A 81 -16.54 4.39 1.64
N TYR A 82 -17.46 4.18 0.69
CA TYR A 82 -17.33 3.09 -0.26
C TYR A 82 -16.09 3.28 -1.16
N ILE A 83 -15.24 2.25 -1.20
CA ILE A 83 -14.09 2.14 -2.10
C ILE A 83 -14.31 0.87 -2.92
N CYS A 84 -14.24 1.00 -4.23
CA CYS A 84 -14.23 -0.13 -5.16
C CYS A 84 -12.85 -0.77 -5.11
N ILE A 85 -12.79 -2.01 -4.62
CA ILE A 85 -11.59 -2.83 -4.51
C ILE A 85 -11.88 -4.14 -5.23
N ASN A 86 -11.05 -4.48 -6.22
CA ASN A 86 -11.04 -5.78 -6.87
C ASN A 86 -9.68 -6.46 -6.67
N LEU A 87 -9.58 -7.74 -7.02
CA LEU A 87 -8.36 -8.54 -6.91
C LEU A 87 -7.14 -7.85 -7.54
N GLU A 88 -7.32 -7.31 -8.75
CA GLU A 88 -6.27 -6.69 -9.56
C GLU A 88 -5.76 -5.36 -8.98
N MET A 89 -6.58 -4.68 -8.17
CA MET A 89 -6.26 -3.41 -7.51
C MET A 89 -5.37 -3.57 -6.27
N ILE A 90 -5.47 -4.72 -5.59
CA ILE A 90 -4.79 -4.91 -4.30
C ILE A 90 -3.28 -5.04 -4.51
N SER A 91 -2.84 -5.73 -5.56
CA SER A 91 -1.40 -5.89 -5.82
C SER A 91 -0.67 -4.55 -6.07
N PRO A 92 -1.15 -3.66 -6.96
CA PRO A 92 -0.61 -2.30 -7.10
C PRO A 92 -0.60 -1.50 -5.80
N PHE A 93 -1.64 -1.63 -4.97
CA PHE A 93 -1.69 -1.00 -3.64
C PHE A 93 -0.56 -1.50 -2.74
N LEU A 94 -0.44 -2.82 -2.57
CA LEU A 94 0.60 -3.44 -1.75
C LEU A 94 2.00 -3.17 -2.28
N MET A 95 2.17 -2.99 -3.59
CA MET A 95 3.46 -2.65 -4.19
C MET A 95 3.86 -1.20 -3.90
N LYS A 96 2.91 -0.27 -3.89
CA LYS A 96 3.22 1.18 -3.83
C LYS A 96 3.04 1.82 -2.46
N CYS A 97 2.21 1.25 -1.59
CA CYS A 97 1.92 1.82 -0.27
C CYS A 97 3.15 1.71 0.63
N LYS A 98 3.68 2.85 1.09
CA LYS A 98 4.82 2.92 2.03
C LYS A 98 4.41 3.47 3.40
N ASP A 99 3.13 3.78 3.57
CA ASP A 99 2.60 4.34 4.80
C ASP A 99 1.90 3.25 5.61
N GLU A 100 2.49 2.88 6.74
CA GLU A 100 1.95 1.86 7.65
C GLU A 100 0.58 2.25 8.21
N SER A 101 0.30 3.54 8.40
CA SER A 101 -0.99 3.99 8.91
C SER A 101 -2.12 3.76 7.89
N ILE A 102 -1.82 3.84 6.59
CA ILE A 102 -2.79 3.51 5.53
C ILE A 102 -2.95 2.00 5.41
N LEU A 103 -1.87 1.22 5.57
CA LEU A 103 -1.93 -0.24 5.63
C LEU A 103 -2.81 -0.70 6.80
N GLU A 104 -2.66 -0.08 7.97
CA GLU A 104 -3.50 -0.33 9.15
C GLU A 104 -4.97 -0.04 8.85
N LEU A 105 -5.28 1.15 8.35
CA LEU A 105 -6.66 1.53 7.99
C LEU A 105 -7.26 0.60 6.94
N MET A 106 -6.49 0.20 5.92
CA MET A 106 -6.94 -0.75 4.90
C MET A 106 -7.18 -2.12 5.52
N PHE A 107 -6.30 -2.58 6.39
CA PHE A 107 -6.45 -3.86 7.09
C PHE A 107 -7.70 -3.86 7.97
N GLU A 108 -7.87 -2.86 8.84
CA GLU A 108 -9.00 -2.77 9.76
C GLU A 108 -10.34 -2.63 9.04
N LYS A 109 -10.41 -1.80 7.98
CA LYS A 109 -11.67 -1.42 7.32
C LYS A 109 -12.02 -2.29 6.13
N LYS A 110 -11.04 -2.97 5.52
CA LYS A 110 -11.17 -3.67 4.24
C LYS A 110 -10.55 -5.07 4.25
N ILE A 111 -10.45 -5.70 5.42
CA ILE A 111 -9.91 -7.05 5.53
C ILE A 111 -10.62 -8.03 4.59
N THR A 112 -11.95 -7.98 4.48
CA THR A 112 -12.74 -8.89 3.63
C THR A 112 -12.33 -8.83 2.17
N GLU A 113 -12.05 -7.65 1.65
CA GLU A 113 -11.59 -7.42 0.29
C GLU A 113 -10.13 -7.88 0.14
N LEU A 114 -9.27 -7.61 1.13
CA LEU A 114 -7.88 -8.07 1.13
C LEU A 114 -7.75 -9.60 1.15
N ARG A 115 -8.70 -10.31 1.77
CA ARG A 115 -8.74 -11.79 1.82
C ARG A 115 -8.95 -12.45 0.46
N GLN A 116 -9.25 -11.69 -0.59
CA GLN A 116 -9.41 -12.23 -1.95
C GLN A 116 -8.07 -12.69 -2.56
N ILE A 117 -6.93 -12.19 -2.05
CA ILE A 117 -5.59 -12.57 -2.50
C ILE A 117 -4.80 -13.25 -1.36
N ASN A 118 -3.72 -13.95 -1.73
CA ASN A 118 -2.65 -14.23 -0.78
C ASN A 118 -1.83 -12.94 -0.58
N ILE A 119 -2.14 -12.21 0.50
CA ILE A 119 -1.51 -10.92 0.82
C ILE A 119 0.00 -11.09 1.00
N ILE A 120 0.46 -12.14 1.72
CA ILE A 120 1.89 -12.36 1.94
C ILE A 120 2.61 -12.62 0.62
N ASP A 121 2.07 -13.51 -0.21
CA ASP A 121 2.66 -13.81 -1.52
C ASP A 121 2.72 -12.58 -2.43
N SER A 122 1.68 -11.76 -2.39
CA SER A 122 1.62 -10.50 -3.14
C SER A 122 2.63 -9.47 -2.64
N CYS A 123 2.79 -9.35 -1.32
CA CYS A 123 3.78 -8.48 -0.69
C CYS A 123 5.22 -8.95 -0.99
N VAL A 124 5.47 -10.27 -0.96
CA VAL A 124 6.76 -10.86 -1.31
C VAL A 124 7.08 -10.61 -2.78
N SER A 125 6.11 -10.84 -3.67
CA SER A 125 6.26 -10.60 -5.12
C SER A 125 6.52 -9.13 -5.44
N SER A 126 5.95 -8.21 -4.66
CA SER A 126 6.15 -6.78 -4.84
C SER A 126 7.45 -6.26 -4.23
N ALA A 127 8.18 -7.09 -3.48
CA ALA A 127 9.37 -6.73 -2.70
C ALA A 127 9.16 -5.49 -1.81
N ASN A 128 7.92 -5.22 -1.38
CA ASN A 128 7.63 -4.10 -0.50
C ASN A 128 7.78 -4.52 0.96
N GLU A 129 8.99 -4.35 1.51
CA GLU A 129 9.32 -4.72 2.89
C GLU A 129 8.38 -4.13 3.94
N ILE A 130 7.90 -2.89 3.74
CA ILE A 130 6.99 -2.24 4.70
C ILE A 130 5.70 -3.04 4.79
N SER A 131 5.09 -3.35 3.63
CA SER A 131 3.88 -4.17 3.57
C SER A 131 4.13 -5.57 4.12
N ILE A 132 5.24 -6.21 3.76
CA ILE A 132 5.58 -7.55 4.26
C ILE A 132 5.67 -7.55 5.78
N ASN A 133 6.47 -6.67 6.37
CA ASN A 133 6.68 -6.60 7.82
C ASN A 133 5.38 -6.27 8.55
N PHE A 134 4.59 -5.35 8.01
CA PHE A 134 3.28 -5.02 8.55
C PHE A 134 2.38 -6.26 8.64
N PHE A 135 2.16 -6.98 7.53
CA PHE A 135 1.24 -8.14 7.53
C PHE A 135 1.80 -9.33 8.30
N LEU A 136 3.11 -9.53 8.33
CA LEU A 136 3.74 -10.55 9.18
C LEU A 136 3.52 -10.25 10.66
N SER A 137 3.70 -9.00 11.08
CA SER A 137 3.43 -8.61 12.48
C SER A 137 1.96 -8.82 12.86
N LYS A 138 1.02 -8.60 11.94
CA LYS A 138 -0.41 -8.88 12.18
C LYS A 138 -0.67 -10.37 12.31
N LEU A 139 0.03 -11.20 11.55
CA LEU A 139 -0.07 -12.65 11.61
C LEU A 139 0.50 -13.22 12.92
N GLU A 140 1.63 -12.67 13.40
CA GLU A 140 2.22 -13.03 14.69
C GLU A 140 1.29 -12.68 15.86
N ASN A 141 0.74 -11.47 15.86
CA ASN A 141 -0.12 -11.00 16.94
C ASN A 141 -1.51 -11.67 16.94
N ASN A 142 -2.06 -11.99 15.75
CA ASN A 142 -3.38 -12.59 15.63
C ASN A 142 -3.43 -13.60 14.47
N PRO A 143 -2.97 -14.85 14.69
CA PRO A 143 -2.89 -15.85 13.65
C PRO A 143 -4.22 -16.07 12.94
N HIS A 144 -5.34 -16.08 13.68
CA HIS A 144 -6.68 -16.35 13.14
C HIS A 144 -7.22 -15.26 12.20
N LEU A 145 -6.82 -13.99 12.39
CA LEU A 145 -7.29 -12.89 11.53
C LEU A 145 -6.87 -13.09 10.09
N LEU A 146 -5.77 -13.82 9.89
CA LEU A 146 -5.14 -14.00 8.62
C LEU A 146 -5.06 -15.47 8.17
N LYS A 147 -5.10 -16.46 9.06
CA LYS A 147 -4.91 -17.89 8.72
C LYS A 147 -5.87 -18.40 7.65
N THR A 148 -7.13 -17.94 7.65
CA THR A 148 -8.12 -18.34 6.65
C THR A 148 -7.85 -17.73 5.27
N SER A 149 -7.10 -16.63 5.21
CA SER A 149 -6.75 -15.92 3.98
C SER A 149 -5.28 -16.02 3.57
N LEU A 150 -4.37 -16.38 4.50
CA LEU A 150 -2.91 -16.32 4.36
C LEU A 150 -2.21 -17.63 4.72
N PRO A 151 -2.53 -18.76 4.08
CA PRO A 151 -1.61 -19.89 4.07
C PRO A 151 -0.27 -19.42 3.45
N ILE A 152 0.82 -19.57 4.20
CA ILE A 152 2.17 -19.42 3.66
C ILE A 152 2.42 -20.69 2.85
N TYR A 153 2.15 -20.62 1.56
CA TYR A 153 2.40 -21.75 0.67
C TYR A 153 3.90 -21.95 0.46
N GLN A 154 4.30 -23.17 0.13
CA GLN A 154 5.68 -23.48 -0.26
C GLN A 154 6.13 -22.61 -1.45
N SER A 155 5.20 -22.27 -2.36
CA SER A 155 5.43 -21.31 -3.44
C SER A 155 5.77 -19.91 -2.93
N THR A 156 5.17 -19.47 -1.83
CA THR A 156 5.44 -18.17 -1.20
C THR A 156 6.80 -18.14 -0.54
N ILE A 157 7.20 -19.24 0.12
CA ILE A 157 8.55 -19.39 0.66
C ILE A 157 9.57 -19.39 -0.49
N ARG A 158 9.34 -20.18 -1.54
CA ARG A 158 10.17 -20.18 -2.75
C ARG A 158 10.33 -18.77 -3.32
N ASN A 159 9.22 -18.05 -3.48
CA ASN A 159 9.21 -16.70 -4.01
C ASN A 159 10.00 -15.73 -3.12
N SER A 160 9.92 -15.89 -1.79
CA SER A 160 10.70 -15.08 -0.85
C SER A 160 12.21 -15.31 -0.98
N ILE A 161 12.63 -16.55 -1.22
CA ILE A 161 14.03 -16.90 -1.46
C ILE A 161 14.51 -16.26 -2.76
N THR A 162 13.71 -16.34 -3.83
CA THR A 162 14.10 -15.87 -5.16
C THR A 162 14.08 -14.35 -5.30
N ASN A 163 13.11 -13.65 -4.68
CA ASN A 163 12.80 -12.26 -5.02
C ASN A 163 12.84 -11.28 -3.85
N SER A 164 12.97 -11.75 -2.61
CA SER A 164 12.90 -10.89 -1.42
C SER A 164 14.23 -10.82 -0.66
N THR A 165 14.22 -10.14 0.49
CA THR A 165 15.37 -10.06 1.37
C THR A 165 15.47 -11.30 2.27
N PRO A 166 16.68 -11.62 2.77
CA PRO A 166 16.85 -12.76 3.67
C PRO A 166 15.98 -12.64 4.91
N LYS A 167 15.84 -11.42 5.47
CA LYS A 167 14.99 -11.15 6.64
C LYS A 167 13.53 -11.57 6.41
N VAL A 168 12.97 -11.32 5.23
CA VAL A 168 11.61 -11.74 4.89
C VAL A 168 11.50 -13.26 4.88
N PHE A 169 12.43 -13.95 4.21
CA PHE A 169 12.49 -15.41 4.21
C PHE A 169 12.57 -15.97 5.65
N GLU A 170 13.47 -15.43 6.47
CA GLU A 170 13.65 -15.86 7.86
C GLU A 170 12.37 -15.69 8.68
N ASN A 171 11.66 -14.58 8.50
CA ASN A 171 10.39 -14.36 9.18
C ASN A 171 9.32 -15.37 8.72
N LEU A 172 9.24 -15.65 7.42
CA LEU A 172 8.28 -16.64 6.89
C LEU A 172 8.54 -18.06 7.42
N ILE A 173 9.81 -18.48 7.48
CA ILE A 173 10.18 -19.79 8.03
C ILE A 173 9.87 -19.89 9.52
N LYS A 174 10.10 -18.82 10.29
CA LYS A 174 9.72 -18.81 11.72
C LYS A 174 8.22 -18.97 11.90
N THR A 175 7.42 -18.38 11.01
CA THR A 175 5.95 -18.51 11.07
C THR A 175 5.48 -19.89 10.59
N GLN A 176 6.16 -20.51 9.64
CA GLN A 176 5.85 -21.85 9.13
C GLN A 176 7.13 -22.67 8.87
N PRO A 177 7.62 -23.45 9.86
CA PRO A 177 8.93 -24.09 9.78
C PRO A 177 8.97 -25.33 8.87
N ILE A 178 7.81 -25.85 8.45
CA ILE A 178 7.74 -27.06 7.64
C ILE A 178 8.00 -26.70 6.17
N LEU A 179 9.16 -27.10 5.66
CA LEU A 179 9.49 -27.09 4.25
C LEU A 179 9.22 -28.46 3.64
N ASP A 180 8.62 -28.49 2.44
CA ASP A 180 8.56 -29.73 1.69
C ASP A 180 9.96 -30.13 1.19
N GLU A 181 10.16 -31.43 0.94
CA GLU A 181 11.46 -31.97 0.53
C GLU A 181 11.95 -31.37 -0.79
N SER A 182 11.03 -31.07 -1.73
CA SER A 182 11.39 -30.44 -3.01
C SER A 182 11.99 -29.04 -2.80
N LEU A 183 11.42 -28.25 -1.88
CA LEU A 183 11.92 -26.93 -1.54
C LEU A 183 13.25 -27.03 -0.81
N LYS A 184 13.44 -28.00 0.10
CA LYS A 184 14.72 -28.24 0.77
C LYS A 184 15.83 -28.55 -0.24
N GLU A 185 15.56 -29.42 -1.21
CA GLU A 185 16.53 -29.78 -2.26
C GLU A 185 16.89 -28.58 -3.17
N ASN A 186 15.92 -27.71 -3.45
CA ASN A 186 16.08 -26.64 -4.44
C ASN A 186 16.32 -25.24 -3.84
N CYS A 187 16.26 -25.06 -2.52
CA CYS A 187 16.35 -23.75 -1.88
C CYS A 187 17.66 -23.01 -2.19
N ILE A 188 18.79 -23.72 -2.27
CA ILE A 188 20.08 -23.12 -2.67
C ILE A 188 20.02 -22.63 -4.12
N GLN A 189 19.40 -23.39 -5.01
CA GLN A 189 19.20 -22.97 -6.40
C GLN A 189 18.32 -21.72 -6.47
N TYR A 190 17.22 -21.68 -5.71
CA TYR A 190 16.37 -20.50 -5.62
C TYR A 190 17.10 -19.29 -5.05
N ALA A 191 17.99 -19.48 -4.07
CA ALA A 191 18.81 -18.40 -3.52
C ALA A 191 19.84 -17.88 -4.53
N LEU A 192 20.38 -18.76 -5.39
CA LEU A 192 21.28 -18.38 -6.49
C LEU A 192 20.60 -17.51 -7.56
N LEU A 193 19.27 -17.63 -7.71
CA LEU A 193 18.46 -16.80 -8.60
C LEU A 193 18.16 -15.41 -8.03
N ASN A 194 18.35 -15.21 -6.72
CA ASN A 194 18.15 -13.91 -6.09
C ASN A 194 19.22 -12.91 -6.53
N LYS A 195 18.84 -11.97 -7.40
CA LYS A 195 19.77 -11.02 -8.02
C LYS A 195 20.32 -10.00 -7.03
N ASN A 196 19.53 -9.62 -6.02
CA ASN A 196 19.83 -8.50 -5.13
C ASN A 196 20.53 -8.94 -3.84
N HIS A 197 20.24 -10.14 -3.33
CA HIS A 197 20.71 -10.61 -2.03
C HIS A 197 21.27 -12.04 -2.09
N LYS A 198 21.92 -12.40 -3.19
CA LYS A 198 22.36 -13.79 -3.46
C LYS A 198 23.15 -14.40 -2.30
N VAL A 199 24.19 -13.72 -1.84
CA VAL A 199 25.14 -14.26 -0.86
C VAL A 199 24.50 -14.36 0.51
N GLU A 200 23.78 -13.32 0.91
CA GLU A 200 23.08 -13.23 2.19
C GLU A 200 21.94 -14.25 2.25
N MET A 201 21.19 -14.41 1.16
CA MET A 201 20.11 -15.39 1.07
C MET A 201 20.64 -16.82 1.17
N ILE A 202 21.76 -17.15 0.52
CA ILE A 202 22.39 -18.47 0.66
C ILE A 202 22.80 -18.74 2.11
N LYS A 203 23.37 -17.74 2.80
CA LYS A 203 23.74 -17.87 4.22
C LYS A 203 22.51 -18.12 5.09
N SER A 204 21.44 -17.34 4.91
CA SER A 204 20.19 -17.52 5.63
C SER A 204 19.58 -18.88 5.34
N VAL A 205 19.47 -19.30 4.08
CA VAL A 205 18.94 -20.62 3.71
C VAL A 205 19.74 -21.76 4.37
N LYS A 206 21.07 -21.74 4.28
CA LYS A 206 21.93 -22.76 4.91
C LYS A 206 21.71 -22.86 6.42
N LYS A 207 21.62 -21.70 7.09
CA LYS A 207 21.33 -21.64 8.53
C LYS A 207 20.05 -22.37 8.90
N TYR A 208 18.99 -22.31 8.08
CA TYR A 208 17.73 -23.00 8.38
C TYR A 208 17.70 -24.46 7.90
N LEU A 209 18.45 -24.83 6.85
CA LEU A 209 18.60 -26.24 6.46
C LEU A 209 19.36 -27.08 7.50
N GLU A 210 20.26 -26.46 8.29
CA GLU A 210 20.97 -27.14 9.37
C GLU A 210 20.09 -27.37 10.61
N ILE A 211 18.98 -26.64 10.72
CA ILE A 211 18.06 -26.66 11.88
C ILE A 211 16.85 -27.59 11.64
N ILE A 212 16.46 -27.80 10.38
CA ILE A 212 15.26 -28.56 9.96
C ILE A 212 15.66 -29.96 9.50
#